data_AF-A0A3L6VRP4-F1
#
_entry.id   AF-A0A3L6VRP4-F1
#
_cell.length_a   1.000
_cell.length_b   1.000
_cell.length_c   1.000
_cell.angle_alpha   90.00
_cell.angle_beta   90.00
_cell.angle_gamma   90.00
#
_symmetry.space_group_name_H-M   'P 1'
#
loop_
_entity.id
_entity.type
_entity.pdbx_description
1 polymer ?
#
loop_
_entity_poly.entity_id
_entity_poly.type
_entity_poly.pdbx_seq_one_letter_code
_entity_poly.pdbx_strand_id
1 'polypeptide(L)'
;MIRILNGAVVGAAPLFQTNKMHLMYYTGADGKRCYTLKKEDPTGKPSHSAHPARFSPDDKFSKERITTKKRFNLLPTQHPDPLYQ
;
A
#
# COMPACT_ATOMS: atom_id res chain seq x y z
N MET A 1 23.49 -39.57 -36.27
CA MET A 1 23.29 -39.42 -34.82
C MET A 1 23.87 -38.08 -34.39
N ILE A 2 23.10 -37.00 -34.59
CA ILE A 2 23.35 -35.66 -34.03
C ILE A 2 21.97 -35.14 -33.63
N ARG A 3 21.70 -35.12 -32.32
CA ARG A 3 20.53 -34.47 -31.74
C ARG A 3 20.91 -33.00 -31.54
N ILE A 4 20.23 -32.07 -32.21
CA ILE A 4 20.11 -30.69 -31.71
C ILE A 4 18.67 -30.50 -31.27
N LEU A 5 18.55 -30.34 -29.97
CA LEU A 5 17.33 -30.21 -29.20
C LEU A 5 16.70 -28.83 -29.41
N ASN A 6 15.37 -28.85 -29.46
CA ASN A 6 14.45 -27.85 -28.93
C ASN A 6 14.52 -26.45 -29.54
N GLY A 7 13.65 -26.26 -30.54
CA GLY A 7 13.00 -24.97 -30.74
C GLY A 7 12.30 -24.55 -29.46
N ALA A 8 12.95 -23.67 -28.71
CA ALA A 8 12.31 -22.93 -27.65
C ALA A 8 11.41 -21.88 -28.32
N VAL A 9 10.11 -22.14 -28.33
CA VAL A 9 9.10 -21.11 -28.45
C VAL A 9 9.46 -20.05 -27.41
N VAL A 10 9.78 -18.84 -27.87
CA VAL A 10 9.93 -17.66 -27.01
C VAL A 10 8.57 -17.46 -26.35
N GLY A 11 8.41 -18.01 -25.15
CA GLY A 11 7.22 -17.85 -24.35
C GLY A 11 7.04 -16.35 -24.14
N ALA A 12 5.92 -15.82 -24.65
CA ALA A 12 5.47 -14.48 -24.37
C ALA A 12 5.46 -14.31 -22.84
N ALA A 13 6.44 -13.57 -22.32
CA ALA A 13 6.45 -13.17 -20.92
C ALA A 13 5.09 -12.50 -20.66
N PRO A 14 4.35 -12.90 -19.60
CA PRO A 14 3.05 -12.31 -19.33
C PRO A 14 3.24 -10.79 -19.17
N LEU A 15 2.56 -10.01 -20.02
CA LEU A 15 2.61 -8.55 -20.10
C LEU A 15 2.03 -7.83 -18.87
N PHE A 16 2.01 -8.47 -17.70
CA PHE A 16 1.57 -7.89 -16.44
C PHE A 16 2.68 -7.96 -15.39
N GLN A 17 3.85 -7.41 -15.72
CA GLN A 17 4.74 -6.88 -14.68
C GLN A 17 4.05 -5.67 -14.04
N THR A 18 3.07 -5.91 -13.16
CA THR A 18 2.61 -4.85 -12.27
C THR A 18 3.82 -4.48 -11.41
N ASN A 19 4.35 -3.27 -11.57
CA ASN A 19 5.44 -2.77 -10.74
C ASN A 19 5.00 -2.92 -9.27
N LYS A 20 5.55 -3.94 -8.60
CA LYS A 20 5.12 -4.33 -7.26
C LYS A 20 5.73 -3.31 -6.30
N MET A 21 4.87 -2.66 -5.53
CA MET A 21 5.30 -1.68 -4.54
C MET A 21 6.01 -2.40 -3.38
N HIS A 22 7.34 -2.29 -3.34
CA HIS A 22 8.19 -2.99 -2.37
C HIS A 22 8.59 -2.11 -1.17
N LEU A 23 8.46 -0.80 -1.29
CA LEU A 23 8.90 0.12 -0.24
C LEU A 23 7.95 0.07 0.95
N MET A 24 8.51 -0.31 2.09
CA MET A 24 7.82 -0.41 3.38
C MET A 24 8.36 0.66 4.33
N TYR A 25 7.64 0.92 5.42
CA TYR A 25 8.11 1.76 6.52
C TYR A 25 7.57 1.30 7.87
N TYR A 26 8.24 1.74 8.93
CA TYR A 26 7.75 1.74 10.31
C TYR A 26 7.95 3.13 10.92
N THR A 27 7.28 3.42 12.03
CA THR A 27 7.41 4.69 12.75
C THR A 27 8.52 4.56 13.79
N GLY A 28 9.57 5.38 13.66
CA GLY A 28 10.68 5.45 14.61
C GLY A 28 10.31 6.16 15.91
N ALA A 29 11.22 6.14 16.89
CA ALA A 29 11.01 6.80 18.19
C ALA A 29 10.87 8.33 18.08
N ASP A 30 11.43 8.93 17.03
CA ASP A 30 11.32 10.34 16.68
C ASP A 30 10.02 10.68 15.94
N GLY A 31 9.13 9.71 15.73
CA GLY A 31 7.89 9.86 14.97
C GLY A 31 8.08 9.93 13.46
N LYS A 32 9.31 9.79 12.94
CA LYS A 32 9.58 9.81 11.50
C LYS A 32 9.44 8.42 10.89
N ARG A 33 9.22 8.38 9.58
CA ARG A 33 9.16 7.13 8.82
C ARG A 33 10.55 6.61 8.55
N CYS A 34 10.85 5.41 9.03
CA CYS A 34 12.06 4.66 8.69
C CYS A 34 11.73 3.69 7.56
N TYR A 35 12.34 3.90 6.39
CA TYR A 35 12.06 3.10 5.19
C TYR A 35 12.84 1.79 5.17
N THR A 36 12.22 0.74 4.64
CA THR A 36 12.80 -0.60 4.55
C THR A 36 12.18 -1.39 3.41
N LEU A 37 12.85 -2.45 2.96
CA LEU A 37 12.30 -3.45 2.04
C LEU A 37 11.81 -4.70 2.78
N LYS A 38 12.16 -4.82 4.07
CA LYS A 38 11.72 -5.93 4.93
C LYS A 38 10.25 -5.79 5.26
N LYS A 39 9.59 -6.93 5.53
CA LYS A 39 8.18 -6.96 5.95
C LYS A 39 8.00 -6.74 7.45
N GLU A 40 9.08 -6.77 8.21
CA GLU A 40 9.08 -6.62 9.67
C GLU A 40 10.01 -5.48 10.09
N ASP A 41 9.66 -4.82 11.18
CA ASP A 41 10.48 -3.83 11.86
C ASP A 41 11.58 -4.53 12.71
N PRO A 42 12.54 -3.79 13.27
CA PRO A 42 13.60 -4.37 14.12
C PRO A 42 13.08 -5.08 15.40
N THR A 43 11.84 -4.80 15.81
CA THR A 43 11.14 -5.39 16.96
C THR A 43 10.24 -6.58 16.58
N GLY A 44 10.19 -6.97 15.30
CA GLY A 44 9.34 -8.05 14.78
C GLY A 44 7.88 -7.65 14.49
N LYS A 45 7.50 -6.37 14.57
CA LYS A 45 6.15 -5.90 14.17
C LYS A 45 6.05 -5.78 12.65
N PRO A 46 4.87 -6.00 12.07
CA PRO A 46 4.68 -5.84 10.63
C PRO A 46 4.88 -4.39 10.19
N SER A 47 5.66 -4.21 9.13
CA SER A 47 5.86 -2.92 8.44
C SER A 47 4.68 -2.56 7.54
N HIS A 48 4.51 -1.28 7.24
CA HIS A 48 3.43 -0.75 6.42
C HIS A 48 3.92 -0.35 5.02
N SER A 49 3.05 -0.43 4.01
CA SER A 49 3.36 0.08 2.66
C SER A 49 3.61 1.58 2.72
N ALA A 50 4.73 2.04 2.16
CA ALA A 50 5.04 3.47 2.07
C ALA A 50 4.12 4.22 1.09
N HIS A 51 3.45 3.49 0.21
CA HIS A 51 2.63 4.05 -0.85
C HIS A 51 1.17 4.19 -0.42
N PRO A 52 0.50 5.30 -0.79
CA PRO A 52 -0.91 5.51 -0.45
C PRO A 52 -1.81 4.50 -1.17
N ALA A 53 -2.99 4.27 -0.59
CA ALA A 53 -4.04 3.48 -1.25
C ALA A 53 -4.45 4.14 -2.57
N ARG A 54 -4.73 3.33 -3.60
CA ARG A 54 -5.14 3.82 -4.91
C ARG A 54 -6.46 4.58 -4.82
N PHE A 55 -6.48 5.80 -5.33
CA PHE A 55 -7.70 6.58 -5.48
C PHE A 55 -8.54 6.05 -6.66
N SER A 56 -9.86 5.95 -6.45
CA SER A 56 -10.84 5.66 -7.51
C SER A 56 -11.96 6.68 -7.41
N PRO A 57 -12.38 7.34 -8.50
CA PRO A 57 -13.52 8.26 -8.45
C PRO A 57 -14.83 7.58 -8.03
N ASP A 58 -15.06 6.35 -8.48
CA ASP A 58 -16.30 5.58 -8.22
C ASP A 58 -16.37 4.92 -6.82
N ASP A 59 -15.28 4.93 -6.06
CA ASP A 59 -15.14 4.39 -4.69
C ASP A 59 -16.40 3.71 -4.07
N LYS A 60 -16.65 2.46 -4.51
CA LYS A 60 -17.85 1.68 -4.18
C LYS A 60 -18.06 1.49 -2.67
N PHE A 61 -16.99 1.52 -1.89
CA PHE A 61 -17.01 1.30 -0.43
C PHE A 61 -16.88 2.60 0.38
N SER A 62 -17.22 3.74 -0.25
CA SER A 62 -17.19 5.06 0.39
C SER A 62 -18.11 5.14 1.62
N LYS A 63 -19.32 4.56 1.54
CA LYS A 63 -20.30 4.55 2.63
C LYS A 63 -19.76 3.84 3.88
N GLU A 64 -19.11 2.70 3.71
CA GLU A 64 -18.53 1.88 4.78
C GLU A 64 -17.35 2.60 5.43
N ARG A 65 -16.49 3.25 4.62
CA ARG A 65 -15.39 4.08 5.13
C ARG A 65 -15.92 5.22 5.99
N ILE A 66 -16.91 5.97 5.51
CA ILE A 66 -17.48 7.12 6.25
C ILE A 66 -18.18 6.64 7.52
N THR A 67 -18.95 5.55 7.46
CA THR A 67 -19.63 4.97 8.63
C THR A 67 -18.63 4.55 9.70
N THR A 68 -17.51 3.94 9.30
CA THR A 68 -16.45 3.55 10.24
C THR A 68 -15.78 4.76 10.86
N LYS A 69 -15.43 5.79 10.06
CA LYS A 69 -14.89 7.04 10.61
C LYS A 69 -15.85 7.70 11.61
N LYS A 70 -17.15 7.70 11.32
CA LYS A 70 -18.18 8.27 12.21
C LYS A 70 -18.22 7.56 13.57
N ARG A 71 -18.17 6.22 13.58
CA ARG A 71 -18.20 5.41 14.82
C ARG A 71 -17.03 5.70 15.76
N PHE A 72 -15.86 6.01 15.21
CA PHE A 72 -14.64 6.29 15.98
C PHE A 72 -14.36 7.79 16.16
N ASN A 73 -15.33 8.67 15.85
CA ASN A 73 -15.18 10.12 15.95
C ASN A 73 -13.96 10.67 15.17
N LEU A 74 -13.74 10.15 13.95
CA LEU A 74 -12.62 10.51 13.08
C LEU A 74 -13.04 11.44 11.92
N LEU A 75 -14.31 11.84 11.82
CA LEU A 75 -14.74 12.79 10.80
C LEU A 75 -14.48 14.23 11.27
N PRO A 76 -13.88 15.09 10.42
CA PRO A 76 -13.69 16.50 10.75
C PRO A 76 -15.00 17.21 11.12
N THR A 77 -16.11 16.84 10.45
CA THR A 77 -17.44 17.42 10.68
C THR A 77 -18.08 17.06 12.01
N GLN A 78 -17.47 16.14 12.79
CA GLN A 78 -17.93 15.83 14.16
C GLN A 78 -17.36 16.81 15.20
N HIS A 79 -16.36 17.60 14.82
CA HIS A 79 -15.75 18.61 15.68
C HIS A 79 -16.20 20.01 15.24
N PRO A 80 -16.21 21.00 16.16
CA PRO A 80 -16.42 22.39 15.79
C PRO A 80 -15.33 22.83 14.80
N ASP A 81 -15.68 23.76 13.90
CA ASP A 81 -14.72 24.31 12.96
C ASP A 81 -13.52 24.90 13.71
N PRO A 82 -12.28 24.65 13.25
CA PRO A 82 -11.11 25.23 13.88
C PRO A 82 -11.17 26.76 13.75
N LEU A 83 -11.09 27.45 14.88
CA LEU A 83 -10.94 28.90 14.89
C LEU A 83 -9.55 29.23 14.35
N TYR A 84 -9.51 29.82 13.15
CA TYR A 84 -8.28 30.39 12.61
C TYR A 84 -8.08 31.76 13.25
N GLN A 85 -7.00 31.91 14.02
CA GLN A 85 -6.57 33.18 14.62
C GLN A 85 -5.51 33.84 13.75
#